data_AF-A0A353NR48-F1
#
_entry.id   AF-A0A353NR48-F1
#
_cell.length_a   1.000
_cell.length_b   1.000
_cell.length_c   1.000
_cell.angle_alpha   90.00
_cell.angle_beta   90.00
_cell.angle_gamma   90.00
#
_symmetry.space_group_name_H-M   'P 1'
#
loop_
_entity.id
_entity.type
_entity.pdbx_description
1 polymer ?
#
loop_
_entity_poly.entity_id
_entity_poly.type
_entity_poly.pdbx_seq_one_letter_code
_entity_poly.pdbx_strand_id
1 'polypeptide(L)'
;MAILEQFMAAFQAPEFIKPYLHHFITEQEIELVIRMQGRSLTRDQIASLFEGNPDIDCLLEQAYRHFVINKEERDGAVYYSAGDFYARLDDQCKFGNYHVLPQKIRQQLDKWCYLEYLKRNKYFKVVVDNDPDYENCHNDLVLLVPEVEEMIDAAEKILVSPCNCKMLADNCDRPREVCLLFDDHITDRTEGRILSKEEAKELLHMVDKNGLMHTGGPYNWREKGLTAVCNCCADCCYPFRAAQQLG
;
A
#
# COMPACT_ATOMS: atom_id res chain seq x y z
N MET A 1 -20.85 11.31 17.49
CA MET A 1 -21.20 9.93 17.06
C MET A 1 -21.52 9.87 15.58
N ALA A 2 -22.51 10.61 15.08
CA ALA A 2 -22.88 10.60 13.65
C ALA A 2 -21.73 11.02 12.70
N ILE A 3 -20.94 12.04 13.07
CA ILE A 3 -19.80 12.54 12.28
C ILE A 3 -18.76 11.43 12.04
N LEU A 4 -18.35 10.72 13.11
CA LEU A 4 -17.35 9.67 13.03
C LEU A 4 -17.84 8.48 12.18
N GLU A 5 -19.12 8.12 12.29
CA GLU A 5 -19.72 7.05 11.49
C GLU A 5 -19.81 7.44 10.01
N GLN A 6 -20.19 8.68 9.71
CA GLN A 6 -20.17 9.21 8.34
C GLN A 6 -18.77 9.19 7.74
N PHE A 7 -17.77 9.62 8.51
CA PHE A 7 -16.37 9.54 8.08
C PHE A 7 -15.93 8.10 7.82
N MET A 8 -16.16 7.19 8.78
CA MET A 8 -15.74 5.79 8.63
C MET A 8 -16.39 5.12 7.42
N ALA A 9 -17.65 5.45 7.11
CA ALA A 9 -18.31 4.99 5.90
C ALA A 9 -17.66 5.56 4.62
N ALA A 10 -17.37 6.87 4.58
CA ALA A 10 -16.71 7.51 3.44
C ALA A 10 -15.28 6.98 3.22
N PHE A 11 -14.56 6.73 4.31
CA PHE A 11 -13.18 6.26 4.31
C PHE A 11 -13.06 4.72 4.29
N GLN A 12 -14.18 3.99 4.28
CA GLN A 12 -14.24 2.53 4.27
C GLN A 12 -13.47 1.87 5.43
N ALA A 13 -13.47 2.52 6.60
CA ALA A 13 -12.80 2.01 7.80
C ALA A 13 -13.67 0.95 8.51
N PRO A 14 -13.10 -0.18 8.97
CA PRO A 14 -13.88 -1.21 9.65
C PRO A 14 -14.32 -0.78 11.04
N GLU A 15 -15.55 -1.12 11.43
CA GLU A 15 -16.16 -0.70 12.71
C GLU A 15 -15.28 -0.97 13.94
N PHE A 16 -14.54 -2.09 13.97
CA PHE A 16 -13.71 -2.45 15.13
C PHE A 16 -12.53 -1.50 15.36
N ILE A 17 -12.14 -0.68 14.37
CA ILE A 17 -11.06 0.30 14.54
C ILE A 17 -11.53 1.63 15.14
N LYS A 18 -12.84 1.85 15.28
CA LYS A 18 -13.43 3.10 15.82
C LYS A 18 -12.74 3.60 17.10
N PRO A 19 -12.45 2.76 18.13
CA PRO A 19 -11.77 3.23 19.35
C PRO A 19 -10.30 3.65 19.13
N TYR A 20 -9.69 3.21 18.03
CA TYR A 20 -8.27 3.38 17.71
C TYR A 20 -8.04 4.31 16.51
N LEU A 21 -9.09 4.90 15.93
CA LEU A 21 -8.98 5.67 14.69
C LEU A 21 -8.03 6.86 14.79
N HIS A 22 -7.91 7.45 15.99
CA HIS A 22 -6.97 8.54 16.29
C HIS A 22 -5.49 8.17 16.09
N HIS A 23 -5.13 6.88 16.04
CA HIS A 23 -3.78 6.44 15.68
C HIS A 23 -3.50 6.54 14.18
N PHE A 24 -4.55 6.63 13.36
CA PHE A 24 -4.46 6.67 11.91
C PHE A 24 -4.76 8.07 11.37
N ILE A 25 -5.71 8.79 11.96
CA ILE A 25 -6.29 9.98 11.33
C ILE A 25 -6.54 11.06 12.38
N THR A 26 -6.27 12.31 12.02
CA THR A 26 -6.47 13.49 12.85
C THR A 26 -7.91 14.02 12.75
N GLU A 27 -8.34 14.83 13.72
CA GLU A 27 -9.67 15.46 13.68
C GLU A 27 -9.86 16.38 12.47
N GLN A 28 -8.81 17.08 12.04
CA GLN A 28 -8.85 17.98 10.87
C GLN A 28 -9.04 17.20 9.56
N GLU A 29 -8.39 16.05 9.45
CA GLU A 29 -8.56 15.12 8.33
C GLU A 29 -9.95 14.50 8.26
N ILE A 30 -10.53 14.17 9.43
CA ILE A 30 -11.92 13.71 9.52
C ILE A 30 -12.87 14.78 9.00
N GLU A 31 -12.71 16.02 9.48
CA GLU A 31 -13.52 17.15 9.05
C GLU A 31 -13.39 17.43 7.55
N LEU A 32 -12.17 17.35 7.01
CA LEU A 32 -11.90 17.51 5.58
C LEU A 32 -12.71 16.52 4.73
N VAL A 33 -12.59 15.22 5.01
CA VAL A 33 -13.28 14.18 4.22
C VAL A 33 -14.81 14.32 4.32
N ILE A 34 -15.33 14.67 5.50
CA ILE A 34 -16.77 14.90 5.69
C ILE A 34 -17.25 16.09 4.87
N ARG A 35 -16.53 17.23 4.91
CA ARG A 35 -16.89 18.43 4.15
C ARG A 35 -16.82 18.21 2.64
N MET A 36 -15.91 17.36 2.17
CA MET A 36 -15.83 16.98 0.76
C MET A 36 -17.08 16.23 0.28
N GLN A 37 -17.80 15.52 1.17
CA GLN A 37 -19.06 14.82 0.86
C GLN A 37 -18.93 13.87 -0.36
N GLY A 38 -17.79 13.17 -0.47
CA GLY A 38 -17.50 12.27 -1.59
C GLY A 38 -17.21 12.95 -2.93
N ARG A 39 -17.15 14.30 -2.98
CA ARG A 39 -16.81 15.06 -4.18
C ARG A 39 -15.30 15.08 -4.40
N SER A 40 -14.90 15.19 -5.65
CA SER A 40 -13.54 15.52 -6.05
C SER A 40 -13.45 17.03 -6.29
N LEU A 41 -12.61 17.73 -5.53
CA LEU A 41 -12.62 19.19 -5.42
C LEU A 41 -11.23 19.78 -5.61
N THR A 42 -11.16 20.99 -6.16
CA THR A 42 -9.92 21.77 -6.23
C THR A 42 -9.58 22.37 -4.86
N ARG A 43 -8.33 22.83 -4.70
CA ARG A 43 -7.86 23.52 -3.50
C ARG A 43 -8.78 24.67 -3.07
N ASP A 44 -9.19 25.52 -4.02
CA ASP A 44 -10.05 26.69 -3.72
C ASP A 44 -11.49 26.31 -3.38
N GLN A 45 -12.00 25.24 -4.00
CA GLN A 45 -13.30 24.68 -3.64
C GLN A 45 -13.26 24.13 -2.21
N ILE A 46 -12.18 23.43 -1.83
CA ILE A 46 -12.00 22.92 -0.47
C ILE A 46 -11.86 24.08 0.52
N ALA A 47 -11.06 25.10 0.21
CA ALA A 47 -10.90 26.27 1.07
C ALA A 47 -12.25 26.96 1.36
N SER A 48 -13.12 27.04 0.35
CA SER A 48 -14.47 27.60 0.49
C SER A 48 -15.39 26.77 1.37
N LEU A 49 -15.05 25.51 1.69
CA LEU A 49 -15.81 24.68 2.61
C LEU A 49 -15.52 25.02 4.07
N PHE A 50 -14.41 25.67 4.40
CA PHE A 50 -14.02 25.97 5.77
C PHE A 50 -14.34 27.43 6.15
N GLU A 51 -14.74 27.63 7.42
CA GLU A 51 -14.85 28.97 8.00
C GLU A 51 -13.52 29.37 8.64
N GLY A 52 -13.15 30.65 8.54
CA GLY A 52 -11.82 31.14 8.92
C GLY A 52 -10.81 31.09 7.77
N ASN A 53 -9.55 31.43 8.04
CA ASN A 53 -8.46 31.32 7.07
C ASN A 53 -7.49 30.22 7.52
N PRO A 54 -7.92 28.93 7.56
CA PRO A 54 -7.02 27.83 7.91
C PRO A 54 -5.95 27.68 6.84
N ASP A 55 -4.79 27.15 7.23
CA ASP A 55 -3.74 26.78 6.29
C ASP A 55 -4.15 25.51 5.53
N ILE A 56 -4.97 25.70 4.50
CA ILE A 56 -5.51 24.63 3.65
C ILE A 56 -4.39 23.88 2.93
N ASP A 57 -3.31 24.56 2.55
CA ASP A 57 -2.22 23.92 1.81
C ASP A 57 -1.47 22.95 2.72
N CYS A 58 -1.22 23.34 3.98
CA CYS A 58 -0.66 22.44 4.99
C CYS A 58 -1.57 21.25 5.28
N LEU A 59 -2.88 21.47 5.44
CA LEU A 59 -3.85 20.39 5.69
C LEU A 59 -3.92 19.40 4.52
N LEU A 60 -3.96 19.89 3.27
CA LEU A 60 -4.01 19.04 2.08
C LEU A 60 -2.72 18.22 1.93
N GLU A 61 -1.55 18.82 2.15
CA GLU A 61 -0.29 18.09 2.09
C GLU A 61 -0.24 16.99 3.16
N GLN A 62 -0.59 17.30 4.41
CA GLN A 62 -0.62 16.29 5.48
C GLN A 62 -1.60 15.15 5.19
N ALA A 63 -2.83 15.48 4.81
CA ALA A 63 -3.85 14.49 4.48
C ALA A 63 -3.46 13.62 3.27
N TYR A 64 -2.77 14.20 2.28
CA TYR A 64 -2.27 13.47 1.12
C TYR A 64 -1.14 12.51 1.50
N ARG A 65 -0.20 12.94 2.34
CA ARG A 65 0.89 12.11 2.89
C ARG A 65 0.36 10.97 3.72
N HIS A 66 -0.68 11.21 4.52
CA HIS A 66 -1.36 10.17 5.27
C HIS A 66 -2.32 9.32 4.43
N PHE A 67 -2.39 9.47 3.10
CA PHE A 67 -3.35 8.72 2.26
C PHE A 67 -4.83 8.91 2.66
N VAL A 68 -5.15 9.97 3.41
CA VAL A 68 -6.53 10.34 3.75
C VAL A 68 -7.26 10.93 2.54
N ILE A 69 -6.51 11.63 1.68
CA ILE A 69 -6.99 12.10 0.39
C ILE A 69 -6.06 11.63 -0.73
N ASN A 70 -6.62 11.52 -1.92
CA ASN A 70 -5.90 11.32 -3.16
C ASN A 70 -5.75 12.65 -3.90
N LYS A 71 -4.76 12.70 -4.80
CA LYS A 71 -4.47 13.84 -5.67
C LYS A 71 -4.49 13.35 -7.11
N GLU A 72 -5.21 14.04 -7.97
CA GLU A 72 -5.31 13.74 -9.40
C GLU A 72 -5.18 15.04 -10.20
N GLU A 73 -4.35 15.06 -11.23
CA GLU A 73 -4.27 16.19 -12.16
C GLU A 73 -5.17 15.93 -13.36
N ARG A 74 -6.13 16.84 -13.62
CA ARG A 74 -7.06 16.78 -14.74
C ARG A 74 -7.19 18.16 -15.37
N ASP A 75 -7.03 18.24 -16.69
CA ASP A 75 -7.16 19.48 -17.47
C ASP A 75 -6.29 20.65 -16.92
N GLY A 76 -5.10 20.33 -16.42
CA GLY A 76 -4.15 21.31 -15.85
C GLY A 76 -4.54 21.83 -14.46
N ALA A 77 -5.53 21.23 -13.80
CA ALA A 77 -5.92 21.53 -12.43
C ALA A 77 -5.77 20.29 -11.52
N VAL A 78 -5.38 20.55 -10.27
CA VAL A 78 -5.27 19.51 -9.25
C VAL A 78 -6.58 19.35 -8.51
N TYR A 79 -7.07 18.12 -8.45
CA TYR A 79 -8.25 17.71 -7.70
C TYR A 79 -7.88 16.77 -6.56
N TYR A 80 -8.60 16.91 -5.45
CA TYR A 80 -8.48 16.05 -4.29
C TYR A 80 -9.76 15.27 -4.09
N SER A 81 -9.66 13.98 -3.75
CA SER A 81 -10.78 13.11 -3.42
C SER A 81 -10.48 12.33 -2.14
N ALA A 82 -11.49 11.79 -1.47
CA ALA A 82 -11.26 10.95 -0.31
C ALA A 82 -10.42 9.71 -0.67
N GLY A 83 -9.46 9.38 0.18
CA GLY A 83 -8.75 8.11 0.18
C GLY A 83 -9.58 6.99 0.81
N ASP A 84 -8.92 5.89 1.12
CA ASP A 84 -9.54 4.78 1.82
C ASP A 84 -8.64 4.24 2.96
N PHE A 85 -9.27 3.55 3.90
CA PHE A 85 -8.57 2.98 5.05
C PHE A 85 -7.58 1.89 4.67
N TYR A 86 -7.76 1.23 3.52
CA TYR A 86 -6.83 0.20 3.05
C TYR A 86 -5.47 0.82 2.69
N ALA A 87 -5.45 1.92 1.94
CA ALA A 87 -4.24 2.66 1.61
C ALA A 87 -3.60 3.29 2.86
N ARG A 88 -4.42 3.87 3.76
CA ARG A 88 -3.90 4.39 5.04
C ARG A 88 -3.23 3.32 5.89
N LEU A 89 -3.84 2.14 5.96
CA LEU A 89 -3.31 1.02 6.74
C LEU A 89 -1.99 0.51 6.16
N ASP A 90 -1.85 0.48 4.83
CA ASP A 90 -0.60 0.12 4.15
C ASP A 90 0.56 1.01 4.61
N ASP A 91 0.38 2.32 4.53
CA ASP A 91 1.35 3.31 5.00
C ASP A 91 1.63 3.20 6.51
N GLN A 92 0.56 3.25 7.31
CA GLN A 92 0.66 3.23 8.77
C GLN A 92 1.37 1.98 9.30
N CYS A 93 1.17 0.81 8.68
CA CYS A 93 1.81 -0.42 9.12
C CYS A 93 3.32 -0.46 8.83
N LYS A 94 3.78 0.26 7.81
CA LYS A 94 5.20 0.32 7.40
C LYS A 94 5.98 1.40 8.15
N PHE A 95 5.39 2.59 8.28
CA PHE A 95 6.12 3.78 8.75
C PHE A 95 5.51 4.43 10.00
N GLY A 96 4.28 4.07 10.34
CA GLY A 96 3.60 4.58 11.53
C GLY A 96 3.89 3.78 12.80
N ASN A 97 3.27 4.22 13.90
CA ASN A 97 3.35 3.58 15.21
C ASN A 97 2.42 2.36 15.34
N TYR A 98 2.36 1.51 14.31
CA TYR A 98 1.41 0.39 14.21
C TYR A 98 1.47 -0.58 15.39
N HIS A 99 2.67 -0.84 15.92
CA HIS A 99 2.89 -1.78 17.02
C HIS A 99 2.43 -1.26 18.39
N VAL A 100 2.03 0.01 18.50
CA VAL A 100 1.37 0.55 19.70
C VAL A 100 -0.04 -0.05 19.85
N LEU A 101 -0.66 -0.50 18.76
CA LEU A 101 -1.96 -1.15 18.81
C LEU A 101 -1.88 -2.50 19.53
N PRO A 102 -2.89 -2.86 20.35
CA PRO A 102 -2.95 -4.16 20.99
C PRO A 102 -2.85 -5.30 19.95
N GLN A 103 -2.14 -6.38 20.28
CA GLN A 103 -1.93 -7.52 19.38
C GLN A 103 -3.25 -8.06 18.79
N LYS A 104 -4.31 -8.15 19.61
CA LYS A 104 -5.64 -8.58 19.16
C LYS A 104 -6.25 -7.66 18.09
N ILE A 105 -5.94 -6.37 18.12
CA ILE A 105 -6.38 -5.41 17.09
C ILE A 105 -5.55 -5.57 15.83
N ARG A 106 -4.23 -5.73 15.95
CA ARG A 106 -3.35 -6.01 14.80
C ARG A 106 -3.75 -7.29 14.05
N GLN A 107 -4.09 -8.35 14.77
CA GLN A 107 -4.62 -9.59 14.17
C GLN A 107 -5.94 -9.39 13.43
N GLN A 108 -6.83 -8.53 13.94
CA GLN A 108 -8.08 -8.17 13.25
C GLN A 108 -7.80 -7.32 12.01
N LEU A 109 -6.83 -6.41 12.07
CA LEU A 109 -6.39 -5.61 10.92
C LEU A 109 -5.75 -6.46 9.83
N ASP A 110 -4.87 -7.41 10.16
CA ASP A 110 -4.34 -8.39 9.19
C ASP A 110 -5.47 -9.13 8.49
N LYS A 111 -6.37 -9.72 9.27
CA LYS A 111 -7.50 -10.48 8.71
C LYS A 111 -8.38 -9.59 7.81
N TRP A 112 -8.71 -8.39 8.26
CA TRP A 112 -9.52 -7.45 7.48
C TRP A 112 -8.80 -7.05 6.19
N CYS A 113 -7.54 -6.65 6.28
CA CYS A 113 -6.72 -6.22 5.15
C CYS A 113 -6.55 -7.34 4.13
N TYR A 114 -6.30 -8.57 4.58
CA TYR A 114 -6.23 -9.75 3.72
C TYR A 114 -7.57 -10.02 2.99
N LEU A 115 -8.71 -9.87 3.66
CA LEU A 115 -10.02 -10.02 3.01
C LEU A 115 -10.28 -8.90 1.98
N GLU A 116 -9.90 -7.66 2.27
CA GLU A 116 -9.97 -6.56 1.30
C GLU A 116 -9.03 -6.80 0.11
N TYR A 117 -7.83 -7.33 0.36
CA TYR A 117 -6.90 -7.74 -0.69
C TYR A 117 -7.53 -8.75 -1.64
N LEU A 118 -8.20 -9.79 -1.13
CA LEU A 118 -8.90 -10.78 -1.96
C LEU A 118 -10.03 -10.15 -2.81
N LYS A 119 -10.78 -9.19 -2.26
CA LYS A 119 -11.83 -8.47 -3.00
C LYS A 119 -11.24 -7.66 -4.16
N ARG A 120 -10.10 -7.00 -3.93
CA ARG A 120 -9.40 -6.17 -4.92
C ARG A 120 -8.71 -7.02 -5.99
N ASN A 121 -8.31 -8.24 -5.66
CA ASN A 121 -7.57 -9.15 -6.55
C ASN A 121 -8.43 -10.35 -6.97
N LYS A 122 -9.57 -10.09 -7.61
CA LYS A 122 -10.52 -11.12 -8.06
C LYS A 122 -9.94 -12.12 -9.08
N TYR A 123 -8.82 -11.77 -9.72
CA TYR A 123 -8.19 -12.59 -10.77
C TYR A 123 -7.78 -13.97 -10.28
N PHE A 124 -7.37 -14.13 -9.02
CA PHE A 124 -7.08 -15.46 -8.46
C PHE A 124 -8.26 -16.43 -8.60
N LYS A 125 -9.49 -15.95 -8.37
CA LYS A 125 -10.70 -16.77 -8.54
C LYS A 125 -10.98 -17.07 -10.01
N VAL A 126 -10.72 -16.11 -10.91
CA VAL A 126 -10.88 -16.32 -12.35
C VAL A 126 -9.94 -17.42 -12.84
N VAL A 127 -8.68 -17.43 -12.39
CA VAL A 127 -7.69 -18.46 -12.72
C VAL A 127 -8.16 -19.83 -12.26
N VAL A 128 -8.54 -19.96 -10.98
CA VAL A 128 -9.03 -21.22 -10.40
C VAL A 128 -10.26 -21.75 -11.13
N ASP A 129 -11.17 -20.86 -11.53
CA ASP A 129 -12.42 -21.27 -12.18
C ASP A 129 -12.25 -21.59 -13.69
N ASN A 130 -11.23 -21.04 -14.39
CA ASN A 130 -11.18 -21.07 -15.87
C ASN A 130 -9.87 -21.58 -16.52
N ASP A 131 -8.77 -21.78 -15.78
CA ASP A 131 -7.46 -22.32 -16.21
C ASP A 131 -7.17 -22.44 -17.76
N PRO A 132 -6.19 -21.71 -18.36
CA PRO A 132 -5.24 -20.76 -17.81
C PRO A 132 -5.48 -19.30 -18.26
N ASP A 133 -5.63 -18.38 -17.29
CA ASP A 133 -5.47 -16.94 -17.50
C ASP A 133 -4.87 -16.31 -16.23
N TYR A 134 -3.55 -16.30 -16.15
CA TYR A 134 -2.79 -15.71 -15.04
C TYR A 134 -2.43 -14.23 -15.28
N GLU A 135 -2.85 -13.66 -16.41
CA GLU A 135 -2.61 -12.24 -16.66
C GLU A 135 -3.32 -11.41 -15.58
N ASN A 136 -2.62 -10.41 -15.05
CA ASN A 136 -3.13 -9.49 -14.01
C ASN A 136 -3.22 -10.08 -12.59
N CYS A 137 -2.72 -11.30 -12.34
CA CYS A 137 -2.52 -11.77 -10.97
C CYS A 137 -1.41 -10.95 -10.29
N HIS A 138 -1.65 -10.51 -9.05
CA HIS A 138 -0.63 -9.83 -8.27
C HIS A 138 0.47 -10.81 -7.86
N ASN A 139 1.73 -10.45 -8.12
CA ASN A 139 2.89 -11.33 -7.94
C ASN A 139 2.75 -12.64 -8.72
N ASP A 140 2.42 -12.53 -10.01
CA ASP A 140 2.19 -13.64 -10.94
C ASP A 140 3.44 -14.46 -11.27
N LEU A 141 4.64 -13.91 -11.06
CA LEU A 141 5.91 -14.61 -11.32
C LEU A 141 6.69 -14.89 -10.04
N VAL A 142 7.32 -16.06 -10.02
CA VAL A 142 8.43 -16.38 -9.13
C VAL A 142 9.71 -16.20 -9.93
N LEU A 143 10.60 -15.33 -9.45
CA LEU A 143 11.83 -14.92 -10.13
C LEU A 143 13.05 -15.58 -9.48
N LEU A 144 14.02 -15.95 -10.29
CA LEU A 144 15.34 -16.38 -9.84
C LEU A 144 16.22 -15.17 -9.53
N VAL A 145 17.24 -15.36 -8.67
CA VAL A 145 18.21 -14.30 -8.33
C VAL A 145 18.79 -13.60 -9.57
N PRO A 146 19.28 -14.30 -10.61
CA PRO A 146 19.84 -13.61 -11.79
C PRO A 146 18.84 -12.77 -12.57
N GLU A 147 17.55 -13.14 -12.55
CA GLU A 147 16.49 -12.38 -13.22
C GLU A 147 16.22 -11.07 -12.47
N VAL A 148 16.23 -11.10 -11.14
CA VAL A 148 16.10 -9.88 -10.32
C VAL A 148 17.37 -9.02 -10.40
N GLU A 149 18.56 -9.63 -10.50
CA GLU A 149 19.79 -8.87 -10.74
C GLU A 149 19.76 -8.11 -12.06
N GLU A 150 19.21 -8.70 -13.12
CA GLU A 150 19.01 -8.02 -14.41
C GLU A 150 18.06 -6.82 -14.29
N MET A 151 16.97 -6.98 -13.53
CA MET A 151 16.04 -5.88 -13.24
C MET A 151 16.73 -4.75 -12.47
N ILE A 152 17.54 -5.07 -11.46
CA ILE A 152 18.34 -4.11 -10.69
C ILE A 152 19.34 -3.39 -11.61
N ASP A 153 19.97 -4.11 -12.53
CA ASP A 153 20.93 -3.52 -13.47
C ASP A 153 20.27 -2.61 -14.51
N ALA A 154 19.01 -2.88 -14.88
CA ALA A 154 18.24 -2.05 -15.78
C ALA A 154 17.66 -0.79 -15.12
N ALA A 155 17.37 -0.82 -13.81
CA ALA A 155 16.74 0.29 -13.09
C ALA A 155 17.60 1.56 -13.07
N GLU A 156 16.96 2.72 -13.16
CA GLU A 156 17.55 4.03 -12.92
C GLU A 156 17.47 4.42 -11.44
N LYS A 157 16.34 4.09 -10.79
CA LYS A 157 16.08 4.35 -9.38
C LYS A 157 15.60 3.09 -8.68
N ILE A 158 16.16 2.85 -7.51
CA ILE A 158 15.83 1.69 -6.68
C ILE A 158 15.53 2.18 -5.27
N LEU A 159 14.39 1.77 -4.73
CA LEU A 159 14.00 2.04 -3.37
C LEU A 159 13.63 0.72 -2.68
N VAL A 160 14.06 0.55 -1.44
CA VAL A 160 13.56 -0.51 -0.57
C VAL A 160 12.55 0.03 0.43
N SER A 161 11.45 -0.70 0.58
CA SER A 161 10.36 -0.39 1.52
C SER A 161 10.04 -1.60 2.40
N PRO A 162 9.57 -1.40 3.64
CA PRO A 162 9.02 -2.48 4.44
C PRO A 162 7.86 -3.22 3.75
N CYS A 163 7.83 -4.54 3.86
CA CYS A 163 6.76 -5.37 3.34
C CYS A 163 5.51 -5.25 4.23
N ASN A 164 4.49 -4.57 3.73
CA ASN A 164 3.19 -4.43 4.41
C ASN A 164 2.59 -5.77 4.88
N CYS A 165 2.64 -6.82 4.05
CA CYS A 165 2.12 -8.14 4.39
C CYS A 165 2.82 -8.73 5.61
N LYS A 166 4.15 -8.56 5.73
CA LYS A 166 4.90 -8.99 6.92
C LYS A 166 4.55 -8.13 8.12
N MET A 167 4.48 -6.81 7.96
CA MET A 167 4.13 -5.86 9.03
C MET A 167 2.75 -6.14 9.63
N LEU A 168 1.77 -6.44 8.79
CA LEU A 168 0.40 -6.73 9.21
C LEU A 168 0.27 -8.13 9.82
N ALA A 169 0.70 -9.17 9.09
CA ALA A 169 0.51 -10.56 9.49
C ALA A 169 1.35 -10.93 10.71
N ASP A 170 2.60 -10.45 10.76
CA ASP A 170 3.51 -10.62 11.90
C ASP A 170 3.71 -12.10 12.33
N ASN A 171 3.64 -13.02 11.36
CA ASN A 171 3.70 -14.48 11.61
C ASN A 171 5.12 -15.06 11.56
N CYS A 172 6.15 -14.25 11.28
CA CYS A 172 7.52 -14.73 11.18
C CYS A 172 8.56 -13.67 11.54
N ASP A 173 9.77 -14.13 11.87
CA ASP A 173 10.92 -13.29 12.23
C ASP A 173 11.83 -12.95 11.05
N ARG A 174 11.41 -13.25 9.81
CA ARG A 174 12.21 -12.94 8.61
C ARG A 174 12.30 -11.41 8.39
N PRO A 175 13.35 -10.94 7.67
CA PRO A 175 13.54 -9.51 7.38
C PRO A 175 12.28 -8.84 6.78
N ARG A 176 12.08 -7.56 7.13
CA ARG A 176 10.86 -6.80 6.82
C ARG A 176 11.08 -5.67 5.81
N GLU A 177 12.22 -4.98 5.85
CA GLU A 177 12.64 -4.01 4.82
C GLU A 177 13.17 -4.78 3.60
N VAL A 178 12.26 -5.24 2.74
CA VAL A 178 12.60 -6.22 1.69
C VAL A 178 11.88 -6.00 0.35
N CYS A 179 10.87 -5.13 0.24
CA CYS A 179 10.21 -4.92 -1.05
C CYS A 179 10.99 -3.87 -1.86
N LEU A 180 11.41 -4.22 -3.07
CA LEU A 180 12.08 -3.32 -4.01
C LEU A 180 11.04 -2.66 -4.91
N LEU A 181 11.13 -1.34 -5.06
CA LEU A 181 10.39 -0.55 -6.03
C LEU A 181 11.38 0.07 -7.01
N PHE A 182 11.00 0.11 -8.29
CA PHE A 182 11.84 0.61 -9.37
C PHE A 182 11.19 1.80 -10.07
N ASP A 183 12.03 2.75 -10.48
CA ASP A 183 11.71 3.81 -11.45
C ASP A 183 10.35 4.50 -11.19
N ASP A 184 9.41 4.39 -12.14
CA ASP A 184 8.11 5.08 -12.13
C ASP A 184 7.19 4.61 -10.99
N HIS A 185 7.49 3.48 -10.35
CA HIS A 185 6.78 3.02 -9.16
C HIS A 185 7.27 3.70 -7.87
N ILE A 186 8.31 4.52 -7.95
CA ILE A 186 8.77 5.41 -6.87
C ILE A 186 8.13 6.78 -7.08
N THR A 187 6.96 6.95 -6.47
CA THR A 187 6.15 8.18 -6.54
C THR A 187 6.51 9.18 -5.44
N ASP A 188 5.88 10.36 -5.49
CA ASP A 188 6.01 11.36 -4.44
C ASP A 188 5.53 10.85 -3.08
N ARG A 189 4.62 9.87 -3.01
CA ARG A 189 4.15 9.21 -1.77
C ARG A 189 4.90 7.92 -1.42
N THR A 190 5.94 7.57 -2.15
CA THR A 190 6.70 6.35 -1.85
C THR A 190 7.73 6.63 -0.77
N GLU A 191 7.61 5.91 0.34
CA GLU A 191 8.56 5.98 1.45
C GLU A 191 9.45 4.74 1.51
N GLY A 192 10.69 4.96 1.93
CA GLY A 192 11.72 3.94 2.06
C GLY A 192 13.11 4.51 1.81
N ARG A 193 14.10 3.62 1.70
CA ARG A 193 15.49 3.99 1.50
C ARG A 193 15.89 3.79 0.04
N ILE A 194 16.48 4.82 -0.57
CA ILE A 194 17.10 4.71 -1.89
C ILE A 194 18.35 3.83 -1.79
N LEU A 195 18.50 2.91 -2.74
CA LEU A 195 19.62 1.99 -2.82
C LEU A 195 20.48 2.25 -4.06
N SER A 196 21.78 2.04 -3.93
CA SER A 196 22.63 1.75 -5.10
C SER A 196 22.31 0.37 -5.67
N LYS A 197 22.80 0.07 -6.89
CA LYS A 197 22.66 -1.26 -7.50
C LYS A 197 23.34 -2.33 -6.68
N GLU A 198 24.52 -2.02 -6.14
CA GLU A 198 25.28 -2.90 -5.25
C GLU A 198 24.50 -3.19 -3.96
N GLU A 199 23.99 -2.15 -3.29
CA GLU A 199 23.17 -2.31 -2.07
C GLU A 199 21.89 -3.13 -2.34
N ALA A 200 21.26 -2.94 -3.50
CA ALA A 200 20.08 -3.71 -3.89
C ALA A 200 20.40 -5.19 -4.14
N LYS A 201 21.54 -5.49 -4.77
CA LYS A 201 22.02 -6.88 -4.94
C LYS A 201 22.38 -7.51 -3.60
N GLU A 202 23.07 -6.79 -2.72
CA GLU A 202 23.37 -7.27 -1.36
C GLU A 202 22.09 -7.61 -0.59
N LEU A 203 21.07 -6.75 -0.67
CA LEU A 203 19.75 -7.02 -0.09
C LEU A 203 19.13 -8.28 -0.70
N LEU A 204 19.12 -8.40 -2.04
CA LEU A 204 18.58 -9.55 -2.77
C LEU A 204 19.21 -10.87 -2.31
N HIS A 205 20.54 -10.93 -2.25
CA HIS A 205 21.27 -12.12 -1.79
C HIS A 205 21.02 -12.42 -0.31
N MET A 206 20.86 -11.38 0.52
CA MET A 206 20.50 -11.55 1.93
C MET A 206 19.10 -12.14 2.09
N VAL A 207 18.10 -11.63 1.37
CA VAL A 207 16.72 -12.13 1.48
C VAL A 207 16.55 -13.54 0.89
N ASP A 208 17.24 -13.85 -0.21
CA ASP A 208 17.30 -15.20 -0.79
C ASP A 208 17.88 -16.21 0.22
N LYS A 209 19.03 -15.88 0.82
CA LYS A 209 19.68 -16.71 1.86
C LYS A 209 18.79 -16.92 3.10
N ASN A 210 17.88 -15.99 3.38
CA ASN A 210 16.88 -16.10 4.45
C ASN A 210 15.61 -16.86 4.03
N GLY A 211 15.60 -17.45 2.83
CA GLY A 211 14.51 -18.27 2.31
C GLY A 211 13.28 -17.48 1.87
N LEU A 212 13.47 -16.23 1.44
CA LEU A 212 12.40 -15.42 0.84
C LEU A 212 12.34 -15.67 -0.66
N MET A 213 11.14 -15.92 -1.18
CA MET A 213 10.89 -16.11 -2.61
C MET A 213 10.75 -14.75 -3.29
N HIS A 214 11.48 -14.53 -4.37
CA HIS A 214 11.36 -13.31 -5.17
C HIS A 214 10.13 -13.41 -6.06
N THR A 215 9.23 -12.46 -5.94
CA THR A 215 8.02 -12.39 -6.75
C THR A 215 7.83 -11.00 -7.30
N GLY A 216 7.41 -10.88 -8.54
CA GLY A 216 7.17 -9.58 -9.16
C GLY A 216 6.54 -9.77 -10.53
N GLY A 217 6.53 -8.71 -11.33
CA GLY A 217 6.00 -8.76 -12.68
C GLY A 217 6.16 -7.42 -13.40
N PRO A 218 5.59 -7.29 -14.61
CA PRO A 218 5.11 -8.38 -15.45
C PRO A 218 6.29 -9.13 -16.12
N TYR A 219 6.04 -10.28 -16.74
CA TYR A 219 7.09 -11.08 -17.40
C TYR A 219 7.78 -10.33 -18.54
N ASN A 220 7.06 -9.38 -19.14
CA ASN A 220 7.53 -8.48 -20.18
C ASN A 220 7.92 -7.09 -19.65
N TRP A 221 8.49 -7.02 -18.45
CA TRP A 221 8.98 -5.75 -17.86
C TRP A 221 9.96 -5.01 -18.79
N ARG A 222 10.70 -5.70 -19.67
CA ARG A 222 11.58 -5.06 -20.65
C ARG A 222 10.85 -4.18 -21.67
N GLU A 223 9.56 -4.46 -21.90
CA GLU A 223 8.70 -3.70 -22.80
C GLU A 223 7.79 -2.73 -22.03
N LYS A 224 7.27 -3.17 -20.88
CA LYS A 224 6.28 -2.41 -20.09
C LYS A 224 6.89 -1.51 -19.00
N GLY A 225 8.18 -1.63 -18.74
CA GLY A 225 8.86 -0.98 -17.63
C GLY A 225 8.98 -1.89 -16.41
N LEU A 226 9.95 -1.55 -15.56
CA LEU A 226 10.15 -2.18 -14.25
C LEU A 226 9.03 -1.76 -13.29
N THR A 227 8.65 -2.67 -12.38
CA THR A 227 7.62 -2.39 -11.38
C THR A 227 8.14 -2.51 -9.95
N ALA A 228 7.75 -3.55 -9.22
CA ALA A 228 8.22 -3.89 -7.91
C ALA A 228 8.62 -5.36 -7.86
N VAL A 229 9.59 -5.68 -7.01
CA VAL A 229 9.93 -7.05 -6.63
C VAL A 229 9.68 -7.19 -5.13
N CYS A 230 8.73 -8.06 -4.79
CA CYS A 230 8.44 -8.46 -3.43
C CYS A 230 9.31 -9.67 -3.05
N ASN A 231 9.80 -9.67 -1.80
CA ASN A 231 10.58 -10.77 -1.23
C ASN A 231 9.75 -11.47 -0.15
N CYS A 232 9.04 -12.50 -0.59
CA CYS A 232 7.86 -13.06 0.07
C CYS A 232 8.17 -14.31 0.90
N CYS A 233 7.37 -14.54 1.93
CA CYS A 233 7.29 -15.83 2.64
C CYS A 233 5.84 -16.32 2.64
N ALA A 234 5.64 -17.63 2.63
CA ALA A 234 4.30 -18.23 2.67
C ALA A 234 3.52 -17.85 3.94
N ASP A 235 4.21 -17.58 5.06
CA ASP A 235 3.58 -17.29 6.36
C ASP A 235 2.82 -15.95 6.40
N CYS A 236 3.24 -14.97 5.60
CA CYS A 236 2.74 -13.59 5.68
C CYS A 236 2.18 -13.08 4.35
N CYS A 237 2.79 -13.46 3.22
CA CYS A 237 2.46 -12.92 1.90
C CYS A 237 1.00 -13.19 1.52
N TYR A 238 0.25 -12.14 1.20
CA TYR A 238 -1.17 -12.28 0.85
C TYR A 238 -1.40 -13.11 -0.42
N PRO A 239 -0.66 -12.92 -1.54
CA PRO A 239 -0.74 -13.84 -2.68
C PRO A 239 -0.58 -15.33 -2.29
N PHE A 240 0.42 -15.67 -1.48
CA PHE A 240 0.64 -17.07 -1.10
C PHE A 240 -0.41 -17.60 -0.12
N ARG A 241 -0.89 -16.78 0.81
CA ARG A 241 -2.04 -17.12 1.66
C ARG A 241 -3.31 -17.32 0.83
N ALA A 242 -3.52 -16.50 -0.20
CA ALA A 242 -4.64 -16.62 -1.13
C ALA A 242 -4.56 -17.95 -1.90
N ALA A 243 -3.39 -18.29 -2.45
CA ALA A 243 -3.17 -19.57 -3.11
C ALA A 243 -3.46 -20.76 -2.17
N GLN A 244 -2.95 -20.73 -0.93
CA GLN A 244 -3.23 -21.79 0.06
C GLN A 244 -4.72 -21.91 0.42
N GLN A 245 -5.44 -20.79 0.46
CA GLN A 245 -6.86 -20.78 0.82
C GLN A 245 -7.77 -21.21 -0.34
N LEU A 246 -7.44 -20.81 -1.57
CA LEU A 246 -8.29 -21.01 -2.74
C LEU A 246 -8.08 -22.38 -3.41
N GLY A 247 -6.90 -22.98 -3.22
CA GLY A 247 -6.48 -24.20 -3.92
C GLY A 247 -5.90 -23.89 -5.29
#